data_AF-W4Q999-F1
#
_entry.id   AF-W4Q999-F1
#
_cell.length_a   1.000
_cell.length_b   1.000
_cell.length_c   1.000
_cell.angle_alpha   90.00
_cell.angle_beta   90.00
_cell.angle_gamma   90.00
#
_symmetry.space_group_name_H-M   'P 1'
#
loop_
_entity.id
_entity.type
_entity.pdbx_description
1 polymer ?
#
loop_
_entity_poly.entity_id
_entity_poly.type
_entity_poly.pdbx_seq_one_letter_code
_entity_poly.pdbx_strand_id
1 'polypeptide(L)'
;MFEKLFSSIGIGSSKVNTILFDNIVERGKEVKGEVHIYGGKAEQTISEIYIHIDTEFNKDDMDMTEFRHITEPILEIKITDPIVIQPNEERVIPFSFVLPYYAPITFNEQRIHIQTELDINFFTHPVEDHYFIVKDPILEELFAFFNKHGFTHTNKSGLCRHKFPTDTNPTHCMQAFHLINNQGGKIYFVGNDSQIDIYVSDNDHISHLSIQRDEDLTKQLQKLPNMIKNKA
;
A
#
# COMPACT_ATOMS: atom_id res chain seq x y z
N MET A 1 14.57 -12.84 -14.51
CA MET A 1 14.05 -14.20 -14.29
C MET A 1 12.79 -14.01 -13.46
N PHE A 2 11.62 -14.20 -14.08
CA PHE A 2 10.33 -13.94 -13.44
C PHE A 2 9.96 -15.12 -12.54
N GLU A 3 9.73 -14.87 -11.26
CA GLU A 3 9.08 -15.85 -10.40
C GLU A 3 7.59 -15.81 -10.70
N LYS A 4 7.14 -16.77 -11.52
CA LYS A 4 5.72 -17.09 -11.65
C LYS A 4 5.28 -17.67 -10.31
N LEU A 5 4.67 -16.85 -9.47
CA LEU A 5 3.99 -17.34 -8.28
C LEU A 5 2.73 -18.09 -8.73
N PHE A 6 2.61 -19.31 -8.23
CA PHE A 6 1.48 -20.18 -8.49
C PHE A 6 0.81 -20.46 -7.15
N SER A 7 -0.41 -19.98 -6.94
CA SER A 7 -1.34 -20.71 -6.09
C SER A 7 -2.69 -20.86 -6.76
N SER A 8 -3.38 -21.92 -6.34
CA SER A 8 -4.68 -22.26 -6.85
C SER A 8 -5.53 -22.66 -5.66
N ILE A 9 -6.56 -21.89 -5.33
CA ILE A 9 -7.59 -22.29 -4.38
C ILE A 9 -8.78 -22.80 -5.19
N GLY A 10 -9.27 -23.99 -4.85
CA GLY A 10 -10.47 -24.57 -5.46
C GLY A 10 -11.70 -24.09 -4.72
N ILE A 11 -12.50 -23.22 -5.34
CA ILE A 11 -13.83 -22.85 -4.83
C ILE A 11 -14.85 -23.61 -5.69
N GLY A 12 -15.59 -24.52 -5.04
CA GLY A 12 -16.33 -25.56 -5.76
C GLY A 12 -15.37 -26.48 -6.52
N SER A 13 -15.41 -26.44 -7.86
CA SER A 13 -14.47 -27.16 -8.71
C SER A 13 -13.53 -26.26 -9.51
N SER A 14 -13.73 -24.94 -9.48
CA SER A 14 -12.93 -23.98 -10.24
C SER A 14 -11.75 -23.46 -9.43
N LYS A 15 -10.63 -23.18 -10.09
CA LYS A 15 -9.43 -22.59 -9.50
C LYS A 15 -9.22 -21.19 -10.05
N VAL A 16 -8.87 -20.26 -9.17
CA VAL A 16 -8.53 -18.89 -9.57
C VAL A 16 -7.13 -18.55 -9.10
N ASN A 17 -6.41 -17.80 -9.94
CA ASN A 17 -5.06 -17.31 -9.70
C ASN A 17 -4.95 -15.88 -10.23
N THR A 18 -4.36 -14.99 -9.46
CA THR A 18 -4.20 -13.58 -9.85
C THR A 18 -2.72 -13.25 -9.96
N ILE A 19 -2.34 -12.71 -11.11
CA ILE A 19 -0.95 -12.44 -11.46
C ILE A 19 -0.80 -10.94 -11.72
N LEU A 20 0.06 -10.29 -10.95
CA LEU A 20 0.59 -8.97 -11.30
C LEU A 20 1.74 -9.12 -12.29
N PHE A 21 1.80 -8.26 -13.30
CA PHE A 21 2.91 -8.29 -14.26
C PHE A 21 4.23 -7.84 -13.65
N ASP A 22 4.16 -6.95 -12.65
CA ASP A 22 5.30 -6.45 -11.90
C ASP A 22 5.07 -6.64 -10.39
N ASN A 23 6.06 -7.19 -9.70
CA ASN A 23 6.03 -7.34 -8.24
C ASN A 23 6.50 -6.07 -7.50
N ILE A 24 6.95 -5.06 -8.25
CA ILE A 24 7.32 -3.74 -7.74
C ILE A 24 6.46 -2.74 -8.49
N VAL A 25 5.61 -2.02 -7.76
CA VAL A 25 4.68 -1.03 -8.31
C VAL A 25 4.92 0.33 -7.69
N GLU A 26 4.61 1.38 -8.45
CA GLU A 26 4.78 2.76 -8.01
C GLU A 26 3.42 3.43 -7.79
N ARG A 27 3.29 4.21 -6.71
CA ARG A 27 2.09 5.02 -6.48
C ARG A 27 1.90 6.05 -7.60
N GLY A 28 0.65 6.26 -7.99
CA GLY A 28 0.24 7.11 -9.10
C GLY A 28 0.49 6.51 -10.48
N LYS A 29 1.01 5.28 -10.58
CA LYS A 29 1.21 4.57 -11.85
C LYS A 29 0.15 3.49 -12.06
N GLU A 30 0.02 3.09 -13.31
CA GLU A 30 -0.84 1.99 -13.72
C GLU A 30 -0.21 0.65 -13.31
N VAL A 31 -0.98 -0.16 -12.61
CA VAL A 31 -0.69 -1.55 -12.26
C VAL A 31 -1.50 -2.44 -13.18
N LYS A 32 -0.88 -3.51 -13.71
CA LYS A 32 -1.50 -4.45 -14.64
C LYS A 32 -1.36 -5.87 -14.15
N GLY A 33 -2.34 -6.68 -14.50
CA GLY A 33 -2.30 -8.10 -14.21
C GLY A 33 -3.40 -8.87 -14.93
N GLU A 34 -3.52 -10.13 -14.56
CA GLU A 34 -4.50 -11.07 -15.10
C GLU A 34 -5.08 -11.94 -13.99
N VAL A 35 -6.39 -12.16 -14.05
CA VAL A 35 -7.07 -13.20 -13.30
C VAL A 35 -7.23 -14.41 -14.20
N HIS A 36 -6.60 -15.52 -13.82
CA HIS A 36 -6.65 -16.81 -14.50
C HIS A 36 -7.66 -17.71 -13.78
N ILE A 37 -8.68 -18.14 -14.51
CA ILE A 37 -9.78 -18.96 -14.01
C ILE A 37 -9.76 -20.29 -14.74
N TYR A 38 -9.72 -21.37 -13.97
CA TYR A 38 -9.76 -22.74 -14.47
C TYR A 38 -11.06 -23.38 -13.99
N GLY A 39 -11.97 -23.66 -14.91
CA GLY A 39 -13.21 -24.38 -14.68
C GLY A 39 -12.96 -25.81 -14.20
N GLY A 40 -13.78 -26.27 -13.28
CA GLY A 40 -13.69 -27.63 -12.77
C GLY A 40 -14.49 -28.65 -13.57
N LYS A 41 -15.18 -29.56 -12.88
CA LYS A 41 -15.90 -30.68 -13.52
C LYS A 41 -17.33 -30.34 -13.94
N ALA A 42 -17.86 -29.22 -13.47
CA ALA A 42 -19.21 -28.76 -13.74
C ALA A 42 -19.22 -27.27 -14.08
N GLU A 43 -20.23 -26.87 -14.86
CA GLU A 43 -20.51 -25.46 -15.16
C GLU A 43 -20.76 -24.68 -13.87
N GLN A 44 -20.20 -23.46 -13.80
CA GLN A 44 -20.38 -22.55 -12.67
C GLN A 44 -20.60 -21.12 -13.18
N THR A 45 -21.48 -20.40 -12.49
CA THR A 45 -21.67 -18.96 -12.68
C THR A 45 -20.90 -18.21 -11.60
N ILE A 46 -19.98 -17.36 -12.02
CA ILE A 46 -19.29 -16.40 -11.15
C ILE A 46 -20.03 -15.08 -11.33
N SER A 47 -20.64 -14.57 -10.27
CA SER A 47 -21.44 -13.34 -10.32
C SER A 47 -20.54 -12.12 -10.44
N GLU A 48 -19.51 -12.04 -9.61
CA GLU A 48 -18.57 -10.92 -9.59
C GLU A 48 -17.17 -11.40 -9.20
N ILE A 49 -16.17 -10.66 -9.68
CA ILE A 49 -14.77 -10.83 -9.29
C ILE A 49 -14.26 -9.46 -8.85
N TYR A 50 -13.73 -9.39 -7.64
CA TYR A 50 -13.08 -8.22 -7.10
C TYR A 50 -11.60 -8.49 -6.87
N ILE A 51 -10.80 -7.46 -7.07
CA ILE A 51 -9.43 -7.40 -6.58
C ILE A 51 -9.39 -6.39 -5.46
N HIS A 52 -8.86 -6.83 -4.33
CA HIS A 52 -8.58 -5.98 -3.19
C HIS A 52 -7.08 -5.78 -3.07
N ILE A 53 -6.67 -4.56 -2.77
CA ILE A 53 -5.33 -4.27 -2.27
C ILE A 53 -5.48 -4.03 -0.78
N ASP A 54 -4.73 -4.79 0.01
CA ASP A 54 -4.95 -4.89 1.44
C ASP A 54 -3.66 -4.53 2.17
N THR A 55 -3.83 -3.92 3.34
CA THR A 55 -2.71 -3.58 4.22
C THR A 55 -3.08 -3.85 5.66
N GLU A 56 -2.06 -4.19 6.43
CA GLU A 56 -2.21 -4.37 7.87
C GLU A 56 -1.97 -3.03 8.58
N PHE A 57 -2.69 -2.77 9.67
CA PHE A 57 -2.45 -1.64 10.56
C PHE A 57 -2.72 -1.99 12.02
N ASN A 58 -2.07 -1.25 12.91
CA ASN A 58 -2.27 -1.40 14.35
C ASN A 58 -3.36 -0.46 14.85
N LYS A 59 -4.37 -1.02 15.50
CA LYS A 59 -5.38 -0.25 16.23
C LYS A 59 -4.97 -0.17 17.69
N ASP A 60 -4.59 1.04 18.11
CA ASP A 60 -4.42 1.39 19.52
C ASP A 60 -5.83 1.69 20.06
N ASP A 61 -6.47 0.71 20.70
CA ASP A 61 -7.73 0.96 21.40
C ASP A 61 -7.41 1.74 22.69
N MET A 62 -7.92 2.97 22.82
CA MET A 62 -7.64 3.83 23.98
C MET A 62 -8.02 3.21 25.33
N ASP A 63 -8.88 2.17 25.31
CA ASP A 63 -9.38 1.45 26.49
C ASP A 63 -8.90 0.00 26.61
N MET A 64 -8.09 -0.53 25.66
CA MET A 64 -7.57 -1.90 25.75
C MET A 64 -6.06 -1.94 25.59
N THR A 65 -5.40 -2.68 26.48
CA THR A 65 -3.96 -2.91 26.52
C THR A 65 -3.41 -3.78 25.39
N GLU A 66 -4.19 -4.04 24.34
CA GLU A 66 -3.84 -4.96 23.26
C GLU A 66 -3.84 -4.26 21.89
N PHE A 67 -2.68 -4.25 21.24
CA PHE A 67 -2.55 -3.91 19.83
C PHE A 67 -3.31 -4.96 19.02
N ARG A 68 -4.41 -4.57 18.36
CA ARG A 68 -5.05 -5.43 17.37
C ARG A 68 -4.43 -5.15 16.01
N HIS A 69 -3.86 -6.19 15.43
CA HIS A 69 -3.44 -6.21 14.03
C HIS A 69 -4.69 -6.42 13.18
N ILE A 70 -5.02 -5.45 12.35
CA ILE A 70 -6.21 -5.48 11.49
C ILE A 70 -5.74 -5.41 10.04
N THR A 71 -6.29 -6.28 9.20
CA THR A 71 -6.14 -6.24 7.75
C THR A 71 -7.42 -5.69 7.14
N GLU A 72 -7.30 -4.66 6.30
CA GLU A 72 -8.44 -4.13 5.55
C GLU A 72 -8.06 -3.81 4.10
N PRO A 73 -9.03 -3.87 3.17
CA PRO A 73 -8.86 -3.39 1.82
C PRO A 73 -8.73 -1.87 1.79
N ILE A 74 -7.65 -1.38 1.17
CA ILE A 74 -7.42 0.04 0.89
C ILE A 74 -7.91 0.45 -0.50
N LEU A 75 -8.06 -0.52 -1.40
CA LEU A 75 -8.58 -0.33 -2.74
C LEU A 75 -9.34 -1.58 -3.16
N GLU A 76 -10.52 -1.39 -3.74
CA GLU A 76 -11.34 -2.45 -4.29
C GLU A 76 -11.63 -2.14 -5.76
N ILE A 77 -11.42 -3.15 -6.62
CA ILE A 77 -11.58 -3.03 -8.06
C ILE A 77 -12.48 -4.17 -8.54
N LYS A 78 -13.64 -3.83 -9.09
CA LYS A 78 -14.49 -4.79 -9.80
C LYS A 78 -13.87 -5.13 -11.17
N ILE A 79 -13.66 -6.42 -11.43
CA ILE A 79 -12.96 -6.91 -12.62
C ILE A 79 -13.90 -7.31 -13.74
N THR A 80 -15.05 -7.93 -13.40
CA THR A 80 -16.00 -8.40 -14.41
C THR A 80 -17.43 -8.37 -13.90
N ASP A 81 -18.34 -8.28 -14.86
CA ASP A 81 -19.75 -8.66 -14.71
C ASP A 81 -19.90 -10.19 -14.69
N PRO A 82 -21.09 -10.73 -14.38
CA PRO A 82 -21.30 -12.16 -14.27
C PRO A 82 -20.82 -12.96 -15.49
N ILE A 83 -20.07 -14.03 -15.23
CA ILE A 83 -19.55 -14.94 -16.25
C ILE A 83 -19.92 -16.38 -15.94
N VAL A 84 -20.18 -17.16 -16.99
CA VAL A 84 -20.29 -18.61 -16.90
C VAL A 84 -18.97 -19.24 -17.32
N ILE A 85 -18.45 -20.14 -16.49
CA ILE A 85 -17.24 -20.94 -16.73
C ILE A 85 -17.66 -22.39 -16.98
N GLN A 86 -17.30 -22.92 -18.15
CA GLN A 86 -17.61 -24.29 -18.56
C GLN A 86 -16.65 -25.31 -17.91
N PRO A 87 -17.02 -26.60 -17.86
CA PRO A 87 -16.13 -27.64 -17.35
C PRO A 87 -14.78 -27.67 -18.08
N ASN A 88 -13.68 -27.63 -17.32
CA ASN A 88 -12.29 -27.59 -17.80
C ASN A 88 -11.94 -26.39 -18.71
N GLU A 89 -12.78 -25.35 -18.72
CA GLU A 89 -12.46 -24.12 -19.43
C GLU A 89 -11.31 -23.38 -18.75
N GLU A 90 -10.40 -22.82 -19.52
CA GLU A 90 -9.44 -21.83 -19.03
C GLU A 90 -9.84 -20.46 -19.57
N ARG A 91 -9.97 -19.49 -18.67
CA ARG A 91 -10.32 -18.11 -18.99
C ARG A 91 -9.35 -17.15 -18.33
N VAL A 92 -8.86 -16.19 -19.09
CA VAL A 92 -7.96 -15.14 -18.60
C VAL A 92 -8.65 -13.80 -18.75
N ILE A 93 -8.70 -13.04 -17.65
CA ILE A 93 -9.31 -11.71 -17.60
C ILE A 93 -8.22 -10.70 -17.24
N PRO A 94 -7.77 -9.86 -18.18
CA PRO A 94 -6.81 -8.82 -17.88
C PRO A 94 -7.46 -7.72 -17.04
N PHE A 95 -6.68 -7.12 -16.16
CA PHE A 95 -7.10 -5.96 -15.38
C PHE A 95 -6.00 -4.91 -15.30
N SER A 96 -6.43 -3.68 -15.01
CA SER A 96 -5.52 -2.57 -14.73
C SER A 96 -6.18 -1.57 -13.79
N PHE A 97 -5.40 -0.97 -12.91
CA PHE A 97 -5.84 0.12 -12.05
C PHE A 97 -4.68 1.09 -11.80
N VAL A 98 -4.99 2.32 -11.36
CA VAL A 98 -3.95 3.26 -10.90
C VAL A 98 -3.81 3.11 -9.40
N LEU A 99 -2.60 2.82 -8.90
CA LEU A 99 -2.38 2.69 -7.47
C LEU A 99 -2.42 4.08 -6.81
N PRO A 100 -3.35 4.35 -5.88
CA PRO A 100 -3.52 5.69 -5.31
C PRO A 100 -2.37 6.07 -4.36
N TYR A 101 -2.12 7.38 -4.22
CA TYR A 101 -1.08 7.88 -3.30
C TYR A 101 -1.39 7.65 -1.82
N TYR A 102 -2.65 7.40 -1.46
CA TYR A 102 -3.03 7.01 -0.11
C TYR A 102 -2.66 5.57 0.25
N ALA A 103 -2.31 4.73 -0.75
CA ALA A 103 -1.74 3.42 -0.47
C ALA A 103 -0.42 3.59 0.32
N PRO A 104 -0.20 2.83 1.40
CA PRO A 104 1.07 2.82 2.08
C PRO A 104 2.15 2.24 1.15
N ILE A 105 3.39 2.66 1.35
CA ILE A 105 4.54 2.04 0.71
C ILE A 105 4.98 0.80 1.49
N THR A 106 5.63 -0.14 0.81
CA THR A 106 6.31 -1.25 1.50
C THR A 106 7.54 -0.70 2.20
N PHE A 107 7.58 -0.79 3.53
CA PHE A 107 8.69 -0.25 4.32
C PHE A 107 8.86 -1.04 5.62
N ASN A 108 10.06 -1.57 5.86
CA ASN A 108 10.36 -2.46 6.98
C ASN A 108 9.35 -3.62 7.08
N GLU A 109 8.53 -3.62 8.13
CA GLU A 109 7.52 -4.64 8.41
C GLU A 109 6.17 -4.32 7.76
N GLN A 110 5.97 -3.11 7.23
CA GLN A 110 4.72 -2.76 6.54
C GLN A 110 4.64 -3.48 5.20
N ARG A 111 3.66 -4.36 5.09
CA ARG A 111 3.39 -5.16 3.89
C ARG A 111 2.07 -4.77 3.25
N ILE A 112 2.00 -4.97 1.94
CA ILE A 112 0.82 -4.78 1.11
C ILE A 112 0.62 -6.07 0.32
N HIS A 113 -0.62 -6.55 0.26
CA HIS A 113 -0.96 -7.72 -0.53
C HIS A 113 -2.13 -7.45 -1.45
N ILE A 114 -2.23 -8.28 -2.48
CA ILE A 114 -3.36 -8.35 -3.38
C ILE A 114 -4.16 -9.60 -3.00
N GLN A 115 -5.47 -9.43 -2.88
CA GLN A 115 -6.42 -10.51 -2.63
C GLN A 115 -7.44 -10.51 -3.76
N THR A 116 -7.85 -11.70 -4.19
CA THR A 116 -8.95 -11.84 -5.16
C THR A 116 -10.18 -12.36 -4.46
N GLU A 117 -11.32 -11.70 -4.63
CA GLU A 117 -12.58 -12.12 -4.09
C GLU A 117 -13.51 -12.56 -5.22
N LEU A 118 -14.14 -13.72 -5.04
CA LEU A 118 -15.12 -14.26 -5.98
C LEU A 118 -16.46 -14.40 -5.30
N ASP A 119 -17.51 -13.91 -5.94
CA ASP A 119 -18.88 -14.28 -5.59
C ASP A 119 -19.36 -15.41 -6.51
N ILE A 120 -19.53 -16.60 -5.91
CA ILE A 120 -20.04 -17.78 -6.60
C ILE A 120 -21.31 -18.23 -5.87
N ASN A 121 -22.45 -18.24 -6.58
CA ASN A 121 -23.74 -18.64 -6.03
C ASN A 121 -24.15 -17.87 -4.75
N PHE A 122 -23.86 -16.57 -4.68
CA PHE A 122 -24.13 -15.70 -3.52
C PHE A 122 -23.27 -16.01 -2.28
N PHE A 123 -22.14 -16.69 -2.48
CA PHE A 123 -21.16 -16.95 -1.44
C PHE A 123 -19.82 -16.32 -1.83
N THR A 124 -19.36 -15.42 -0.97
CA THR A 124 -18.06 -14.78 -1.06
C THR A 124 -16.95 -15.73 -0.62
N HIS A 125 -15.94 -15.87 -1.46
CA HIS A 125 -14.77 -16.67 -1.16
C HIS A 125 -13.50 -15.86 -1.44
N PRO A 126 -12.69 -15.55 -0.40
CA PRO A 126 -11.37 -14.98 -0.62
C PRO A 126 -10.45 -16.03 -1.25
N VAL A 127 -9.70 -15.60 -2.25
CA VAL A 127 -8.65 -16.36 -2.92
C VAL A 127 -7.34 -15.63 -2.67
N GLU A 128 -6.40 -16.38 -2.08
CA GLU A 128 -4.95 -16.12 -1.95
C GLU A 128 -4.48 -14.67 -1.73
N ASP A 129 -3.62 -14.51 -0.72
CA ASP A 129 -2.91 -13.27 -0.45
C ASP A 129 -1.50 -13.31 -1.05
N HIS A 130 -1.22 -12.47 -2.04
CA HIS A 130 0.14 -12.31 -2.59
C HIS A 130 0.74 -10.96 -2.21
N TYR A 131 1.96 -10.96 -1.67
CA TYR A 131 2.67 -9.73 -1.29
C TYR A 131 3.46 -9.13 -2.44
N PHE A 132 3.32 -7.83 -2.63
CA PHE A 132 4.10 -7.07 -3.62
C PHE A 132 4.71 -5.80 -3.00
N ILE A 133 5.66 -5.21 -3.69
CA ILE A 133 6.40 -4.04 -3.21
C ILE A 133 5.78 -2.77 -3.78
N VAL A 134 5.29 -1.89 -2.91
CA VAL A 134 4.85 -0.54 -3.26
C VAL A 134 5.97 0.45 -3.00
N LYS A 135 6.31 1.24 -4.02
CA LYS A 135 7.32 2.31 -3.96
C LYS A 135 6.72 3.69 -4.19
N ASP A 136 7.44 4.68 -3.71
CA ASP A 136 7.18 6.08 -4.01
C ASP A 136 8.50 6.84 -4.21
N PRO A 137 8.77 7.34 -5.43
CA PRO A 137 10.01 8.05 -5.73
C PRO A 137 10.25 9.29 -4.86
N ILE A 138 9.20 10.02 -4.47
CA ILE A 138 9.32 11.22 -3.63
C ILE A 138 9.76 10.81 -2.22
N LEU A 139 9.16 9.77 -1.66
CA LEU A 139 9.55 9.26 -0.35
C LEU A 139 10.98 8.70 -0.36
N GLU A 140 11.36 7.96 -1.41
CA GLU A 140 12.73 7.44 -1.56
C GLU A 140 13.76 8.58 -1.60
N GLU A 141 13.50 9.66 -2.35
CA GLU A 141 14.38 10.83 -2.39
C GLU A 141 14.43 11.58 -1.05
N LEU A 142 13.30 11.73 -0.36
CA LEU A 142 13.24 12.29 1.00
C LEU A 142 14.07 11.48 1.99
N PHE A 143 13.91 10.15 2.02
CA PHE A 143 14.68 9.28 2.91
C PHE A 143 16.17 9.37 2.61
N ALA A 144 16.56 9.36 1.34
CA ALA A 144 17.97 9.52 0.94
C ALA A 144 18.53 10.89 1.38
N PHE A 145 17.75 11.96 1.21
CA PHE A 145 18.12 13.30 1.66
C PHE A 145 18.32 13.36 3.18
N PHE A 146 17.39 12.81 3.96
CA PHE A 146 17.47 12.81 5.42
C PHE A 146 18.64 11.97 5.94
N ASN A 147 18.85 10.79 5.36
CA ASN A 147 19.99 9.93 5.69
C ASN A 147 21.32 10.65 5.43
N LYS A 148 21.45 11.35 4.30
CA LYS A 148 22.64 12.17 3.99
C LYS A 148 22.89 13.28 5.03
N HIS A 149 21.85 13.74 5.71
CA HIS A 149 21.92 14.74 6.79
C HIS A 149 21.94 14.12 8.19
N GLY A 150 22.23 12.82 8.31
CA GLY A 150 22.45 12.15 9.60
C GLY A 150 21.18 11.72 10.34
N PHE A 151 20.03 11.72 9.67
CA PHE A 151 18.79 11.18 10.22
C PHE A 151 18.63 9.70 9.88
N THR A 152 18.20 8.92 10.85
CA THR A 152 17.90 7.50 10.70
C THR A 152 16.48 7.21 11.17
N HIS A 153 15.82 6.25 10.52
CA HIS A 153 14.49 5.79 10.91
C HIS A 153 14.48 5.16 12.31
N THR A 154 13.46 5.49 13.09
CA THR A 154 13.14 4.77 14.33
C THR A 154 12.43 3.45 14.02
N ASN A 155 12.33 2.56 15.01
CA ASN A 155 11.58 1.30 14.89
C ASN A 155 10.08 1.49 14.59
N LYS A 156 9.52 2.65 14.91
CA LYS A 156 8.12 3.00 14.64
C LYS A 156 7.88 3.56 13.24
N SER A 157 8.95 3.81 12.46
CA SER A 157 8.84 4.48 11.17
C SER A 157 8.25 3.56 10.11
N GLY A 158 7.27 4.08 9.37
CA GLY A 158 6.67 3.43 8.21
C GLY A 158 5.62 2.37 8.52
N LEU A 159 5.29 2.15 9.80
CA LEU A 159 4.14 1.31 10.18
C LEU A 159 2.83 2.10 10.06
N CYS A 160 1.81 1.47 9.52
CA CYS A 160 0.44 1.99 9.53
C CYS A 160 -0.11 2.00 10.96
N ARG A 161 -0.62 3.16 11.38
CA ARG A 161 -1.47 3.29 12.57
C ARG A 161 -2.89 3.62 12.16
N HIS A 162 -3.84 3.18 12.98
CA HIS A 162 -5.24 3.54 12.79
C HIS A 162 -5.44 5.06 12.77
N LYS A 163 -6.17 5.54 11.77
CA LYS A 163 -6.77 6.88 11.70
C LYS A 163 -8.21 6.78 11.22
N PHE A 164 -8.98 7.85 11.38
CA PHE A 164 -10.27 7.96 10.71
C PHE A 164 -10.08 8.26 9.20
N PRO A 165 -10.96 7.75 8.33
CA PRO A 165 -10.97 8.09 6.90
C PRO A 165 -11.16 9.59 6.68
N THR A 166 -10.56 10.10 5.60
CA THR A 166 -10.72 11.48 5.12
C THR A 166 -10.98 11.46 3.61
N ASP A 167 -11.42 12.59 3.04
CA ASP A 167 -11.67 12.70 1.59
C ASP A 167 -10.42 12.44 0.73
N THR A 168 -9.23 12.75 1.26
CA THR A 168 -7.96 12.58 0.53
C THR A 168 -7.26 11.26 0.83
N ASN A 169 -7.63 10.60 1.94
CA ASN A 169 -7.14 9.28 2.32
C ASN A 169 -8.31 8.51 2.97
N PRO A 170 -9.08 7.73 2.19
CA PRO A 170 -10.27 7.04 2.67
C PRO A 170 -9.95 5.81 3.52
N THR A 171 -8.67 5.48 3.72
CA THR A 171 -8.26 4.28 4.46
C THR A 171 -8.18 4.52 5.97
N HIS A 172 -8.16 3.45 6.77
CA HIS A 172 -7.81 3.53 8.18
C HIS A 172 -6.29 3.51 8.44
N CYS A 173 -5.45 3.35 7.42
CA CYS A 173 -3.99 3.40 7.56
C CYS A 173 -3.45 4.83 7.45
N MET A 174 -2.78 5.28 8.52
CA MET A 174 -1.85 6.40 8.49
C MET A 174 -0.41 5.88 8.54
N GLN A 175 0.30 5.95 7.42
CA GLN A 175 1.70 5.55 7.37
C GLN A 175 2.61 6.74 7.65
N ALA A 176 3.13 6.80 8.86
CA ALA A 176 3.96 7.90 9.32
C ALA A 176 5.44 7.50 9.47
N PHE A 177 6.33 8.42 9.11
CA PHE A 177 7.77 8.25 9.18
C PHE A 177 8.34 9.08 10.32
N HIS A 178 9.17 8.42 11.12
CA HIS A 178 9.77 8.98 12.32
C HIS A 178 11.27 8.80 12.24
N LEU A 179 12.01 9.89 12.03
CA LEU A 179 13.47 9.87 11.95
C LEU A 179 14.08 10.69 13.08
N ILE A 180 15.28 10.29 13.51
CA ILE A 180 16.05 10.96 14.56
C ILE A 180 17.52 11.08 14.14
N ASN A 181 18.24 12.04 14.71
CA ASN A 181 19.69 12.14 14.56
C ASN A 181 20.39 12.10 15.94
N ASN A 182 21.73 12.04 15.92
CA ASN A 182 22.54 11.98 17.15
C ASN A 182 22.58 13.29 17.94
N GLN A 183 22.07 14.39 17.38
CA GLN A 183 22.01 15.71 18.01
C GLN A 183 20.67 15.98 18.71
N GLY A 184 19.75 15.00 18.70
CA GLY A 184 18.41 15.13 19.30
C GLY A 184 17.34 15.67 18.36
N GLY A 185 17.70 15.98 17.11
CA GLY A 185 16.76 16.39 16.07
C GLY A 185 15.80 15.27 15.69
N LYS A 186 14.55 15.62 15.41
CA LYS A 186 13.46 14.70 15.08
C LYS A 186 12.76 15.16 13.80
N ILE A 187 12.43 14.21 12.93
CA ILE A 187 11.60 14.43 11.75
C ILE A 187 10.37 13.55 11.83
N TYR A 188 9.22 14.15 11.55
CA TYR A 188 7.93 13.47 11.46
C TYR A 188 7.19 13.91 10.19
N PHE A 189 6.61 12.96 9.47
CA PHE A 189 5.66 13.22 8.39
C PHE A 189 4.79 12.01 8.10
N VAL A 190 3.60 12.26 7.53
CA VAL A 190 2.72 11.22 6.98
C VAL A 190 3.02 11.07 5.50
N GLY A 191 3.31 9.84 5.05
CA GLY A 191 3.78 9.58 3.69
C GLY A 191 2.68 9.15 2.71
N ASN A 192 1.47 8.88 3.19
CA ASN A 192 0.32 8.46 2.38
C ASN A 192 -0.85 9.45 2.45
N ASP A 193 -0.55 10.73 2.66
CA ASP A 193 -1.49 11.82 2.41
C ASP A 193 -1.20 12.46 1.04
N SER A 194 -2.18 13.26 0.58
CA SER A 194 -2.13 13.98 -0.70
C SER A 194 -0.94 14.91 -0.81
N GLN A 195 -0.66 15.65 0.26
CA GLN A 195 0.57 16.42 0.47
C GLN A 195 1.42 15.78 1.57
N ILE A 196 2.74 15.98 1.52
CA ILE A 196 3.64 15.47 2.56
C ILE A 196 4.07 16.64 3.44
N ASP A 197 3.45 16.76 4.61
CA ASP A 197 3.81 17.77 5.61
C ASP A 197 4.94 17.27 6.51
N ILE A 198 6.10 17.88 6.36
CA ILE A 198 7.34 17.54 7.07
C ILE A 198 7.52 18.47 8.27
N TYR A 199 7.55 17.88 9.45
CA TYR A 199 7.84 18.56 10.70
C TYR A 199 9.25 18.21 11.16
N VAL A 200 10.09 19.22 11.34
CA VAL A 200 11.46 19.11 11.86
C VAL A 200 11.49 19.77 13.23
N SER A 201 11.81 19.00 14.27
CA SER A 201 11.96 19.49 15.63
C SER A 201 13.42 19.39 16.05
N ASP A 202 13.97 20.50 16.54
CA ASP A 202 15.31 20.60 17.11
C ASP A 202 15.24 21.43 18.39
N ASN A 203 15.55 20.78 19.53
CA ASN A 203 15.33 21.34 20.86
C ASN A 203 13.90 21.91 21.02
N ASP A 204 13.77 23.22 21.28
CA ASP A 204 12.48 23.92 21.45
C ASP A 204 11.89 24.49 20.14
N HIS A 205 12.56 24.32 19.00
CA HIS A 205 12.11 24.87 17.72
C HIS A 205 11.46 23.79 16.85
N ILE A 206 10.30 24.11 16.27
CA ILE A 206 9.62 23.28 15.27
C ILE A 206 9.55 24.07 13.96
N SER A 207 10.03 23.47 12.89
CA SER A 207 9.92 23.98 11.53
C SER A 207 9.03 23.05 10.70
N HIS A 208 8.25 23.60 9.78
CA HIS A 208 7.34 22.86 8.91
C HIS A 208 7.60 23.17 7.43
N LEU A 209 7.51 22.15 6.58
CA LEU A 209 7.54 22.27 5.12
C LEU A 209 6.54 21.30 4.50
N SER A 210 5.67 21.80 3.64
CA SER A 210 4.81 20.96 2.80
C SER A 210 5.49 20.64 1.47
N ILE A 211 5.53 19.36 1.10
CA ILE A 211 5.94 18.89 -0.22
C ILE A 211 4.70 18.59 -1.06
N GLN A 212 4.60 19.26 -2.20
CA GLN A 212 3.60 19.02 -3.23
C GLN A 212 4.13 17.98 -4.22
N ARG A 213 3.32 16.97 -4.52
CA ARG A 213 3.73 15.80 -5.31
C ARG A 213 3.85 16.08 -6.81
N ASP A 214 3.14 17.10 -7.29
CA ASP A 214 3.08 17.56 -8.67
C ASP A 214 4.13 18.65 -8.99
N GLU A 215 4.89 19.08 -8.00
CA GLU A 215 5.96 20.07 -8.14
C GLU A 215 7.37 19.44 -8.18
N ASP A 216 8.35 20.22 -8.65
CA ASP A 216 9.76 19.83 -8.70
C ASP A 216 10.32 19.61 -7.28
N LEU A 217 10.55 18.34 -6.91
CA LEU A 217 11.02 17.96 -5.58
C LEU A 217 12.39 18.53 -5.27
N THR A 218 13.32 18.58 -6.22
CA THR A 218 14.67 19.13 -6.00
C THR A 218 14.62 20.59 -5.55
N LYS A 219 13.74 21.41 -6.15
CA LYS A 219 13.53 22.80 -5.72
C LYS A 219 12.89 22.90 -4.34
N GLN A 220 11.94 22.03 -4.02
CA GLN A 220 11.31 22.00 -2.71
C GLN A 220 12.31 21.60 -1.61
N LEU A 221 13.19 20.63 -1.89
CA LEU A 221 14.23 20.15 -0.99
C LEU A 221 15.29 21.22 -0.66
N GLN A 222 15.53 22.22 -1.51
CA GLN A 222 16.47 23.31 -1.20
C GLN A 222 16.04 24.14 0.03
N LYS A 223 14.77 24.08 0.44
CA LYS A 223 14.26 24.78 1.62
C LYS A 223 14.60 24.05 2.93
N LEU A 224 14.80 22.73 2.90
CA LEU A 224 15.04 21.86 4.07
C LEU A 224 16.39 22.05 4.78
N PRO A 225 17.53 22.27 4.09
CA PRO A 225 18.82 22.47 4.76
C PRO A 225 18.82 23.60 5.78
N ASN A 226 18.06 24.67 5.55
CA ASN A 226 17.92 25.80 6.48
C ASN A 226 17.15 25.41 7.76
N MET A 227 16.34 24.36 7.72
CA MET A 227 15.56 23.84 8.85
C MET A 227 16.34 22.80 9.64
N ILE A 228 17.21 22.04 8.98
CA ILE A 228 18.00 20.94 9.56
C ILE A 228 19.36 21.44 10.11
N LYS A 229 19.87 22.55 9.59
CA LYS A 229 21.08 23.18 10.11
C LYS A 229 20.73 24.32 11.07
N ASN A 230 20.59 24.01 12.35
CA ASN A 230 20.90 24.98 13.39
C ASN A 230 22.10 24.49 14.22
N LYS A 231 23.23 25.17 13.98
CA LYS A 231 24.46 25.27 14.79
C LYS A 231 25.39 24.05 14.81
N ALA A 232 26.34 24.06 13.87
CA ALA A 232 27.74 23.83 14.25
C ALA A 232 28.24 25.03 15.07
#